data_AF-A0A251X9X2-F1
#
_entry.id   AF-A0A251X9X2-F1
#
_cell.length_a   1.000
_cell.length_b   1.000
_cell.length_c   1.000
_cell.angle_alpha   90.00
_cell.angle_beta   90.00
_cell.angle_gamma   90.00
#
_symmetry.space_group_name_H-M   'P 1'
#
loop_
_entity.id
_entity.type
_entity.pdbx_description
1 polymer ?
#
loop_
_entity_poly.entity_id
_entity_poly.type
_entity_poly.pdbx_seq_one_letter_code
_entity_poly.pdbx_strand_id
1 'polypeptide(L)'
;MKQRTFEQKYQADWQQLEHWLTALSHKKKQKITQQELEQFAYLYRQVCQHLALAQSRHYSSYLIDRLNHLVLAGHQLLYTRRSRFFYTKIKSFIKFFCQNQNLQNFRIFRIKE
;
A
#
# COMPACT_ATOMS: atom_id res chain seq x y z
N MET A 1 -16.98 13.42 5.34
CA MET A 1 -15.74 14.21 5.19
C MET A 1 -15.64 14.64 3.73
N LYS A 2 -15.28 15.90 3.45
CA LYS A 2 -14.98 16.35 2.08
C LYS A 2 -13.58 15.85 1.69
N GLN A 3 -13.31 15.68 0.39
CA GLN A 3 -12.05 15.13 -0.12
C GLN A 3 -10.82 15.85 0.46
N ARG A 4 -10.83 17.19 0.46
CA ARG A 4 -9.71 18.00 0.96
C ARG A 4 -9.35 17.72 2.43
N THR A 5 -10.36 17.51 3.28
CA THR A 5 -10.17 17.18 4.70
C THR A 5 -9.64 15.75 4.88
N PHE A 6 -10.07 14.83 4.01
CA PHE A 6 -9.54 13.46 3.97
C PHE A 6 -8.06 13.47 3.57
N GLU A 7 -7.71 14.21 2.53
CA GLU A 7 -6.31 14.37 2.09
C GLU A 7 -5.45 14.96 3.20
N GLN A 8 -5.84 16.09 3.78
CA GLN A 8 -5.07 16.72 4.86
C GLN A 8 -4.86 15.80 6.08
N LYS A 9 -5.89 15.00 6.42
CA LYS A 9 -5.82 14.11 7.58
C LYS A 9 -4.87 12.94 7.36
N TYR A 10 -4.90 12.32 6.18
CA TYR A 10 -4.19 11.06 5.92
C TYR A 10 -2.91 11.23 5.09
N GLN A 11 -2.65 12.43 4.58
CA GLN A 11 -1.44 12.72 3.81
C GLN A 11 -0.16 12.43 4.60
N ALA A 12 -0.15 12.67 5.91
CA ALA A 12 0.99 12.34 6.76
C ALA A 12 1.28 10.82 6.78
N ASP A 13 0.26 9.99 6.93
CA ASP A 13 0.39 8.52 6.85
C ASP A 13 0.91 8.06 5.48
N TRP A 14 0.42 8.68 4.41
CA TRP A 14 0.83 8.34 3.04
C TRP A 14 2.30 8.68 2.80
N GLN A 15 2.74 9.86 3.26
CA GLN A 15 4.14 10.27 3.17
C GLN A 15 5.04 9.38 4.02
N GLN A 16 4.59 8.98 5.20
CA GLN A 16 5.34 8.06 6.04
C GLN A 16 5.53 6.73 5.33
N LEU A 17 4.46 6.15 4.77
CA LEU A 17 4.56 4.91 3.98
C LEU A 17 5.50 5.09 2.78
N GLU A 18 5.39 6.18 2.02
CA GLU A 18 6.27 6.47 0.87
C GLU A 18 7.76 6.54 1.28
N HIS A 19 8.04 7.17 2.42
CA HIS A 19 9.39 7.21 2.97
C HIS A 19 9.92 5.82 3.31
N TRP A 20 9.08 4.97 3.91
CA TRP A 20 9.39 3.56 4.17
C TRP A 20 9.65 2.78 2.87
N LEU A 21 8.79 2.94 1.88
CA LEU A 21 8.94 2.29 0.57
C LEU A 21 10.28 2.67 -0.08
N THR A 22 10.63 3.94 -0.02
CA THR A 22 11.89 4.47 -0.57
C THR A 22 13.09 3.93 0.22
N ALA A 23 13.07 4.03 1.56
CA ALA A 23 14.13 3.54 2.42
C ALA A 23 14.40 2.04 2.23
N LEU A 24 13.35 1.25 2.06
CA LEU A 24 13.43 -0.20 1.86
C LEU A 24 13.85 -0.60 0.43
N SER A 25 13.50 0.21 -0.57
CA SER A 25 13.92 0.01 -1.97
C SER A 25 15.42 0.24 -2.16
N HIS A 26 15.96 1.31 -1.56
CA HIS A 26 17.39 1.64 -1.67
C HIS A 26 18.29 0.69 -0.89
N LYS A 27 17.80 0.09 0.21
CA LYS A 27 18.61 -0.73 1.12
C LYS A 27 18.39 -2.23 0.91
N LYS A 28 18.79 -2.76 -0.26
CA LYS A 28 18.67 -4.19 -0.62
C LYS A 28 19.22 -5.20 0.42
N LYS A 29 20.13 -4.79 1.30
CA LYS A 29 20.82 -5.68 2.27
C LYS A 29 20.55 -5.38 3.75
N GLN A 30 19.72 -4.40 4.08
CA GLN A 30 19.53 -4.01 5.49
C GLN A 30 18.49 -4.91 6.18
N LYS A 31 18.88 -5.50 7.32
CA LYS A 31 18.00 -6.28 8.20
C LYS A 31 16.94 -5.32 8.76
N ILE A 32 15.71 -5.44 8.28
CA ILE A 32 14.56 -4.76 8.86
C ILE A 32 14.27 -5.45 10.19
N THR A 33 14.16 -4.69 11.28
CA THR A 33 13.78 -5.26 12.57
C THR A 33 12.30 -5.65 12.53
N GLN A 34 11.89 -6.53 13.43
CA GLN A 34 10.48 -6.93 13.49
C GLN A 34 9.55 -5.73 13.71
N GLN A 35 9.94 -4.80 14.58
CA GLN A 35 9.16 -3.60 14.91
C GLN A 35 8.94 -2.69 13.68
N GLU A 36 9.99 -2.47 12.89
CA GLU A 36 9.93 -1.67 11.66
C GLU A 36 8.99 -2.32 10.63
N LEU A 37 9.00 -3.66 10.56
CA LEU A 37 8.14 -4.42 9.66
C LEU A 37 6.68 -4.43 10.12
N GLU A 38 6.43 -4.47 11.43
CA GLU A 38 5.09 -4.34 12.02
C GLU A 38 4.50 -2.94 11.77
N GLN A 39 5.31 -1.89 11.93
CA GLN A 39 4.91 -0.51 11.62
C GLN A 39 4.58 -0.35 10.13
N PHE A 40 5.41 -0.89 9.25
CA PHE A 40 5.14 -0.89 7.81
C PHE A 40 3.82 -1.59 7.47
N ALA A 41 3.56 -2.77 8.04
CA ALA A 41 2.33 -3.50 7.80
C ALA A 41 1.09 -2.83 8.41
N TYR A 42 1.25 -2.09 9.51
CA TYR A 42 0.19 -1.25 10.05
C TYR A 42 -0.16 -0.12 9.07
N LEU A 43 0.83 0.66 8.62
CA LEU A 43 0.64 1.74 7.65
C LEU A 43 0.05 1.23 6.33
N TYR A 44 0.54 0.10 5.82
CA TYR A 44 0.01 -0.53 4.61
C TYR A 44 -1.48 -0.85 4.73
N ARG A 45 -1.91 -1.43 5.85
CA ARG A 45 -3.34 -1.72 6.09
C ARG A 45 -4.17 -0.43 6.15
N GLN A 46 -3.66 0.62 6.76
CA GLN A 46 -4.34 1.93 6.81
C GLN A 46 -4.51 2.50 5.40
N VAL A 47 -3.47 2.49 4.56
CA VAL A 47 -3.56 2.99 3.18
C VAL A 47 -4.53 2.15 2.33
N CYS A 48 -4.59 0.83 2.51
CA CYS A 48 -5.63 0.01 1.89
C CYS A 48 -7.04 0.43 2.33
N GLN A 49 -7.26 0.72 3.61
CA GLN A 49 -8.55 1.23 4.10
C GLN A 49 -8.88 2.61 3.50
N HIS A 50 -7.89 3.51 3.41
CA HIS A 50 -8.04 4.82 2.78
C HIS A 50 -8.44 4.71 1.30
N LEU A 51 -7.83 3.78 0.56
CA LEU A 51 -8.16 3.52 -0.84
C LEU A 51 -9.59 2.99 -0.99
N ALA A 52 -9.99 2.01 -0.19
CA ALA A 52 -11.34 1.47 -0.20
C ALA A 52 -12.39 2.55 0.14
N LEU A 53 -12.09 3.41 1.12
CA LEU A 53 -12.95 4.53 1.48
C LEU A 53 -13.03 5.57 0.34
N ALA A 54 -11.89 5.92 -0.26
CA ALA A 54 -11.84 6.88 -1.37
C ALA A 54 -12.66 6.40 -2.58
N GLN A 55 -12.62 5.10 -2.88
CA GLN A 55 -13.41 4.50 -3.97
C GLN A 55 -14.89 4.42 -3.66
N SER A 56 -15.26 3.96 -2.45
CA SER A 56 -16.66 3.93 -2.03
C SER A 56 -17.29 5.33 -2.10
N ARG A 57 -16.51 6.37 -1.78
CA ARG A 57 -16.92 7.78 -1.84
C ARG A 57 -16.74 8.43 -3.21
N HIS A 58 -16.25 7.70 -4.21
CA HIS A 58 -16.00 8.20 -5.57
C HIS A 58 -15.23 9.53 -5.57
N TYR A 59 -14.15 9.60 -4.75
CA TYR A 59 -13.24 10.73 -4.79
C TYR A 59 -12.52 10.85 -6.14
N SER A 60 -11.82 11.96 -6.35
CA SER A 60 -11.09 12.21 -7.61
C SER A 60 -10.21 11.02 -8.00
N SER A 61 -10.22 10.70 -9.30
CA SER A 61 -9.40 9.65 -9.89
C SER A 61 -7.91 9.83 -9.55
N TYR A 62 -7.43 11.08 -9.49
CA TYR A 62 -6.05 11.40 -9.10
C TYR A 62 -5.68 10.89 -7.70
N LEU A 63 -6.59 11.06 -6.72
CA LEU A 63 -6.36 10.61 -5.36
C LEU A 63 -6.35 9.08 -5.28
N ILE A 64 -7.31 8.45 -5.97
CA ILE A 64 -7.42 6.99 -6.05
C ILE A 64 -6.15 6.40 -6.68
N ASP A 65 -5.65 7.00 -7.76
CA ASP A 65 -4.45 6.56 -8.47
C ASP A 65 -3.20 6.68 -7.59
N ARG A 66 -3.03 7.81 -6.90
CA ARG A 66 -1.95 8.00 -5.92
C ARG A 66 -1.94 6.92 -4.84
N LEU A 67 -3.10 6.63 -4.24
CA LEU A 67 -3.23 5.61 -3.21
C LEU A 67 -2.97 4.20 -3.76
N ASN A 68 -3.44 3.91 -4.97
CA ASN A 68 -3.13 2.68 -5.66
C ASN A 68 -1.62 2.50 -5.84
N HIS A 69 -0.90 3.51 -6.32
CA HIS A 69 0.55 3.45 -6.48
C HIS A 69 1.29 3.12 -5.17
N LEU A 70 0.88 3.73 -4.05
CA LEU A 70 1.46 3.43 -2.74
C LEU A 70 1.20 1.98 -2.29
N VAL A 71 -0.03 1.50 -2.47
CA VAL A 71 -0.38 0.10 -2.16
C VAL A 71 0.44 -0.87 -3.02
N LEU A 72 0.70 -0.52 -4.29
CA LEU A 72 1.46 -1.37 -5.19
C LEU A 72 2.94 -1.43 -4.90
N ALA A 73 3.56 -0.30 -4.63
CA ALA A 73 4.93 -0.28 -4.15
C ALA A 73 5.06 -1.11 -2.85
N GLY A 74 4.10 -0.99 -1.93
CA GLY A 74 4.10 -1.76 -0.69
C GLY A 74 3.91 -3.26 -0.90
N HIS A 75 3.04 -3.63 -1.83
CA HIS A 75 2.80 -5.02 -2.19
C HIS A 75 4.04 -5.68 -2.81
N GLN A 76 4.72 -4.99 -3.73
CA GLN A 76 5.96 -5.46 -4.34
C GLN A 76 7.04 -5.71 -3.28
N LEU A 77 7.21 -4.79 -2.32
CA LEU A 77 8.18 -4.96 -1.24
C LEU A 77 7.84 -6.13 -0.31
N LEU A 78 6.56 -6.32 0.03
CA LEU A 78 6.08 -7.46 0.83
C LEU A 78 6.36 -8.79 0.14
N TYR A 79 6.17 -8.87 -1.18
CA TYR A 79 6.39 -10.09 -1.94
C TYR A 79 7.87 -10.36 -2.24
N THR A 80 8.65 -9.32 -2.53
CA THR A 80 10.11 -9.43 -2.72
C THR A 80 10.80 -9.84 -1.42
N ARG A 81 10.47 -9.21 -0.30
CA ARG A 81 11.05 -9.57 1.00
C ARG A 81 10.16 -10.60 1.70
N ARG A 82 10.28 -11.85 1.25
CA ARG A 82 9.55 -13.02 1.75
C ARG A 82 9.90 -13.34 3.22
N SER A 83 9.46 -12.51 4.16
CA SER A 83 9.44 -12.83 5.57
C SER A 83 8.27 -13.77 5.83
N ARG A 84 8.58 -15.02 6.17
CA ARG A 84 7.61 -16.13 6.33
C ARG A 84 6.49 -15.80 7.34
N PHE A 85 6.73 -14.87 8.26
CA PHE A 85 5.79 -14.42 9.29
C PHE A 85 4.66 -13.50 8.79
N PHE A 86 4.91 -12.64 7.79
CA PHE A 86 3.89 -11.71 7.27
C PHE A 86 2.94 -12.37 6.28
N TYR A 87 3.43 -13.38 5.56
CA TYR A 87 2.66 -14.09 4.55
C TYR A 87 1.39 -14.72 5.13
N THR A 88 1.41 -15.22 6.37
CA THR A 88 0.25 -15.91 6.94
C THR A 88 -0.85 -14.94 7.40
N LYS A 89 -0.50 -13.79 8.01
CA LYS A 89 -1.51 -12.83 8.51
C LYS A 89 -2.06 -11.90 7.43
N ILE A 90 -1.27 -11.54 6.42
CA ILE A 90 -1.64 -10.51 5.43
C ILE A 90 -2.18 -11.10 4.12
N LYS A 91 -1.95 -12.40 3.83
CA LYS A 91 -2.45 -13.06 2.61
C LYS A 91 -3.97 -13.05 2.50
N SER A 92 -4.70 -13.24 3.59
CA SER A 92 -6.18 -13.17 3.58
C SER A 92 -6.68 -11.77 3.22
N PHE A 93 -6.01 -10.74 3.76
CA PHE A 93 -6.37 -9.35 3.53
C PHE A 93 -6.04 -8.91 2.10
N ILE A 94 -4.85 -9.26 1.61
CA ILE A 94 -4.43 -8.99 0.22
C ILE A 94 -5.33 -9.71 -0.78
N LYS A 95 -5.70 -10.97 -0.51
CA LYS A 95 -6.59 -11.74 -1.41
C LYS A 95 -7.98 -11.09 -1.47
N PHE A 96 -8.51 -10.64 -0.33
CA PHE A 96 -9.76 -9.90 -0.27
C PHE A 96 -9.67 -8.55 -1.02
N PHE A 97 -8.56 -7.84 -0.86
CA PHE A 97 -8.35 -6.53 -1.48
C PHE A 97 -8.15 -6.60 -3.00
N CYS A 98 -7.40 -7.61 -3.48
CA CYS A 98 -7.21 -7.88 -4.91
C CYS A 98 -8.52 -8.27 -5.60
N GLN A 99 -9.41 -8.97 -4.90
CA GLN A 99 -10.71 -9.39 -5.44
C GLN A 99 -11.71 -8.22 -5.57
N ASN A 100 -11.62 -7.21 -4.71
CA ASN A 100 -12.63 -6.15 -4.58
C ASN A 100 -12.31 -4.88 -5.38
N GLN A 101 -11.08 -4.72 -5.83
CA GLN A 101 -10.65 -3.57 -6.63
C GLN A 101 -10.86 -3.91 -8.10
N ASN A 102 -11.68 -3.16 -8.84
CA ASN A 102 -11.79 -3.30 -10.29
C ASN A 102 -10.51 -2.72 -10.91
N LEU A 103 -9.49 -3.57 -11.08
CA LEU A 103 -8.11 -3.25 -11.45
C LEU A 103 -7.94 -2.77 -12.92
N GLN A 104 -8.82 -1.89 -13.43
CA GLN A 104 -8.74 -1.42 -14.83
C GLN A 104 -7.46 -0.62 -15.13
N ASN A 105 -6.80 -0.03 -14.12
CA ASN A 105 -5.57 0.75 -14.29
C ASN A 105 -4.26 -0.05 -14.09
N PHE A 106 -4.32 -1.36 -13.87
CA PHE A 106 -3.14 -2.20 -13.62
C PHE A 106 -2.35 -2.59 -14.88
N ARG A 107 -2.14 -1.64 -15.78
CA ARG A 107 -1.26 -1.84 -16.95
C ARG A 107 0.22 -2.05 -16.54
N ILE A 108 0.61 -1.71 -15.31
CA ILE A 108 1.98 -1.83 -14.80
C ILE A 108 2.37 -3.27 -14.41
N PHE A 109 1.40 -4.19 -14.21
CA PHE A 109 1.71 -5.61 -13.95
C PHE A 109 1.99 -6.45 -15.21
N ARG A 110 1.92 -5.86 -16.42
CA ARG A 110 2.14 -6.58 -17.69
C ARG A 110 3.56 -6.45 -18.27
N ILE A 111 4.57 -6.10 -17.46
CA ILE A 111 5.97 -6.05 -17.94
C ILE A 111 6.84 -6.91 -17.02
N LYS A 112 6.68 -8.22 -17.17
CA LYS A 112 7.72 -9.28 -17.07
C LYS A 112 7.05 -10.64 -17.29
N GLU A 113 6.67 -10.88 -18.54
CA GLU A 113 6.73 -12.22 -19.14
C GLU A 113 7.66 -12.11 -20.35
#